data_AF-A0A5S6Q6L1-F1
#
_entry.id   AF-A0A5S6Q6L1-F1
#
_cell.length_a   1.000
_cell.length_b   1.000
_cell.length_c   1.000
_cell.angle_alpha   90.00
_cell.angle_beta   90.00
_cell.angle_gamma   90.00
#
_symmetry.space_group_name_H-M   'P 1'
#
loop_
_entity.id
_entity.type
_entity.pdbx_description
1 polymer ?
#
loop_
_entity_poly.entity_id
_entity_poly.type
_entity_poly.pdbx_seq_one_letter_code
_entity_poly.pdbx_strand_id
1 'polypeptide(L)'
;MNPERWNVVSPLYNRFMKLSDRAEKLIESPVPTDDMLKDCPSLVNKLENLIVEVEKLDLYGGMEKVDDIPTKYLQMMRISAFLGLLLAGDEFDSRIDCMGKAILYMMQYLTVLKRFGIFNDPDANRLLLDEPEEDYKDELEKYLRSEFEEEKKDERYKGHLMVMIRLERMKARDDSAHNEKAKREICLDKLRTYGFYTAQKLAHSMQNYSLLEILKMYELRQEIIDKHQDLIAAHCISNSPERGNDSEEQSKSSEKCRDESSAESVSSEADAEAAKPKELTE
;
A
#
# COMPACT_ATOMS: atom_id res chain seq x y z
N MET A 1 8.62 -18.80 -31.54
CA MET A 1 9.37 -17.66 -30.96
C MET A 1 10.86 -17.81 -31.29
N ASN A 2 11.59 -16.73 -31.64
CA ASN A 2 13.01 -16.81 -32.03
C ASN A 2 13.91 -17.01 -30.78
N PRO A 3 14.72 -18.08 -30.70
CA PRO A 3 15.65 -18.33 -29.58
C PRO A 3 16.58 -17.16 -29.25
N GLU A 4 16.90 -16.33 -30.26
CA GLU A 4 17.79 -15.17 -30.13
C GLU A 4 17.24 -14.10 -29.19
N ARG A 5 15.92 -13.97 -29.08
CA ARG A 5 15.27 -12.99 -28.18
C ARG A 5 15.65 -13.22 -26.73
N TRP A 6 15.78 -14.48 -26.31
CA TRP A 6 16.06 -14.85 -24.92
C TRP A 6 17.52 -14.65 -24.51
N ASN A 7 18.44 -14.53 -25.47
CA ASN A 7 19.85 -14.20 -25.20
C ASN A 7 19.97 -12.77 -24.69
N VAL A 8 19.18 -11.84 -25.23
CA VAL A 8 19.12 -10.43 -24.79
C VAL A 8 18.51 -10.30 -23.40
N VAL A 9 17.61 -11.21 -23.02
CA VAL A 9 16.95 -11.22 -21.70
C VAL A 9 17.86 -11.75 -20.58
N SER A 10 18.86 -12.58 -20.90
CA SER A 10 19.66 -13.25 -19.88
C SER A 10 20.38 -12.29 -18.91
N PRO A 11 20.99 -11.17 -19.35
CA PRO A 11 21.57 -10.19 -18.43
C PRO A 11 20.54 -9.53 -17.52
N LEU A 12 19.34 -9.22 -18.04
CA LEU A 12 18.24 -8.64 -17.27
C LEU A 12 17.74 -9.62 -16.21
N TYR A 13 17.63 -10.90 -16.55
CA TYR A 13 17.27 -11.95 -15.60
C TYR A 13 18.28 -12.07 -14.46
N ASN A 14 19.58 -12.05 -14.77
CA ASN A 14 20.62 -12.11 -13.73
C ASN A 14 20.58 -10.89 -12.80
N ARG A 15 20.26 -9.71 -13.34
CA ARG A 15 20.04 -8.51 -12.54
C ARG A 15 18.77 -8.63 -11.68
N PHE A 16 17.69 -9.14 -12.25
CA PHE A 16 16.44 -9.42 -11.54
C PHE A 16 16.68 -10.33 -10.33
N MET A 17 17.36 -11.47 -10.50
CA MET A 17 17.58 -12.42 -9.40
C MET A 17 18.30 -11.79 -8.20
N LYS A 18 19.26 -10.89 -8.45
CA LYS A 18 19.97 -10.16 -7.36
C LYS A 18 19.09 -9.12 -6.66
N LEU A 19 18.05 -8.63 -7.33
CA LEU A 19 17.11 -7.66 -6.78
C LEU A 19 15.95 -8.38 -6.08
N SER A 20 15.47 -9.50 -6.64
CA SER A 20 14.36 -10.28 -6.11
C SER A 20 14.64 -10.79 -4.71
N ASP A 21 15.84 -11.34 -4.45
CA ASP A 21 16.16 -11.87 -3.11
C ASP A 21 16.10 -10.80 -2.03
N ARG A 22 16.40 -9.54 -2.37
CA ARG A 22 16.30 -8.40 -1.45
C ARG A 22 14.87 -7.90 -1.32
N ALA A 23 14.14 -7.86 -2.42
CA ALA A 23 12.73 -7.48 -2.43
C ALA A 23 11.89 -8.46 -1.61
N GLU A 24 12.07 -9.77 -1.82
CA GLU A 24 11.40 -10.83 -1.07
C GLU A 24 11.66 -10.69 0.44
N LYS A 25 12.93 -10.48 0.85
CA LYS A 25 13.26 -10.26 2.26
C LYS A 25 12.57 -9.04 2.87
N LEU A 26 12.48 -7.94 2.13
CA LEU A 26 11.80 -6.73 2.59
C LEU A 26 10.29 -6.93 2.71
N ILE A 27 9.69 -7.55 1.70
CA ILE A 27 8.24 -7.77 1.60
C ILE A 27 7.75 -8.82 2.61
N GLU A 28 8.50 -9.89 2.80
CA GLU A 28 8.13 -11.00 3.69
C GLU A 28 8.52 -10.75 5.14
N SER A 29 9.32 -9.72 5.44
CA SER A 29 9.68 -9.39 6.82
C SER A 29 8.51 -8.73 7.54
N PRO A 30 8.01 -9.32 8.65
CA PRO A 30 6.95 -8.71 9.44
C PRO A 30 7.42 -7.43 10.15
N VAL A 31 8.72 -7.35 10.44
CA VAL A 31 9.37 -6.17 11.05
C VAL A 31 10.72 -5.98 10.33
N PRO A 32 10.76 -5.18 9.25
CA PRO A 32 12.01 -4.85 8.59
C PRO A 32 12.96 -4.13 9.55
N THR A 33 14.27 -4.39 9.43
CA THR A 33 15.26 -3.63 10.20
C THR A 33 15.47 -2.25 9.59
N ASP A 34 15.94 -1.28 10.39
CA ASP A 34 16.25 0.08 9.90
C ASP A 34 17.19 0.07 8.68
N ASP A 35 18.17 -0.84 8.66
CA ASP A 35 19.09 -0.98 7.54
C ASP A 35 18.38 -1.48 6.27
N MET A 36 17.41 -2.40 6.41
CA MET A 36 16.58 -2.84 5.30
C MET A 36 15.71 -1.68 4.77
N LEU A 37 15.13 -0.87 5.65
CA LEU A 37 14.30 0.27 5.26
C LEU A 37 15.12 1.36 4.55
N LYS A 38 16.34 1.65 5.03
CA LYS A 38 17.27 2.58 4.37
C LYS A 38 17.66 2.14 2.96
N ASP A 39 17.74 0.83 2.72
CA ASP A 39 18.05 0.26 1.41
C ASP A 39 16.86 0.24 0.44
N CYS A 40 15.63 0.39 0.95
CA CYS A 40 14.39 0.26 0.16
C CYS A 40 14.32 1.26 -1.01
N PRO A 41 14.59 2.57 -0.85
CA PRO A 41 14.56 3.52 -1.98
C PRO A 41 15.56 3.18 -3.08
N SER A 42 16.76 2.71 -2.71
CA SER A 42 17.78 2.27 -3.68
C SER A 42 17.34 1.03 -4.45
N LEU A 43 16.66 0.10 -3.77
CA LEU A 43 16.13 -1.12 -4.38
C LEU A 43 14.99 -0.80 -5.35
N VAL A 44 14.04 0.05 -4.95
CA VAL A 44 12.93 0.51 -5.80
C VAL A 44 13.47 1.14 -7.08
N ASN A 45 14.39 2.09 -6.98
CA ASN A 45 14.97 2.75 -8.15
C ASN A 45 15.68 1.74 -9.10
N LYS A 46 16.37 0.73 -8.54
CA LYS A 46 17.00 -0.33 -9.36
C LYS A 46 15.98 -1.22 -10.08
N LEU A 47 14.84 -1.49 -9.44
CA LEU A 47 13.71 -2.24 -10.02
C LEU A 47 12.96 -1.40 -11.07
N GLU A 48 12.75 -0.09 -10.84
CA GLU A 48 12.13 0.83 -11.81
C GLU A 48 12.97 0.90 -13.10
N ASN A 49 14.30 0.99 -12.98
CA ASN A 49 15.16 0.93 -14.16
C ASN A 49 15.07 -0.42 -14.89
N LEU A 50 14.98 -1.53 -14.13
CA LEU A 50 14.88 -2.86 -14.70
C LEU A 50 13.53 -3.08 -15.42
N ILE A 51 12.40 -2.62 -14.86
CA ILE A 51 11.10 -2.79 -15.50
C ILE A 51 11.03 -2.05 -16.84
N VAL A 52 11.58 -0.83 -16.91
CA VAL A 52 11.66 -0.07 -18.17
C VAL A 52 12.48 -0.81 -19.23
N GLU A 53 13.59 -1.44 -18.84
CA GLU A 53 14.39 -2.27 -19.76
C GLU A 53 13.63 -3.51 -20.24
N VAL A 54 12.84 -4.15 -19.36
CA VAL A 54 12.01 -5.32 -19.68
C VAL A 54 10.84 -4.95 -20.60
N GLU A 55 10.18 -3.83 -20.34
CA GLU A 55 9.06 -3.33 -21.16
C GLU A 55 9.49 -2.98 -22.58
N LYS A 56 10.69 -2.42 -22.76
CA LYS A 56 11.27 -2.16 -24.09
C LYS A 56 11.45 -3.42 -24.93
N LEU A 57 11.62 -4.57 -24.29
CA LEU A 57 11.73 -5.86 -24.97
C LEU A 57 10.38 -6.52 -25.24
N ASP A 58 9.28 -5.92 -24.76
CA ASP A 58 7.89 -6.40 -24.89
C ASP A 58 7.74 -7.89 -24.52
N LEU A 59 8.47 -8.36 -23.50
CA LEU A 59 8.61 -9.79 -23.15
C LEU A 59 7.31 -10.49 -22.80
N TYR A 60 6.24 -9.71 -22.62
CA TYR A 60 4.93 -10.17 -22.26
C TYR A 60 3.89 -9.47 -23.15
N GLY A 61 4.17 -9.31 -24.44
CA GLY A 61 3.27 -8.65 -25.38
C GLY A 61 1.93 -9.39 -25.57
N GLY A 62 0.94 -8.72 -26.16
CA GLY A 62 -0.44 -9.22 -26.26
C GLY A 62 -0.65 -10.51 -27.06
N MET A 63 0.34 -10.94 -27.85
CA MET A 63 0.27 -12.15 -28.68
C MET A 63 0.98 -13.36 -28.05
N GLU A 64 1.62 -13.19 -26.90
CA GLU A 64 2.33 -14.29 -26.24
C GLU A 64 1.41 -15.18 -25.42
N LYS A 65 1.66 -16.49 -25.45
CA LYS A 65 1.07 -17.44 -24.50
C LYS A 65 2.06 -17.72 -23.40
N VAL A 66 1.54 -18.08 -22.22
CA VAL A 66 2.40 -18.42 -21.07
C VAL A 66 3.39 -19.52 -21.44
N ASP A 67 2.97 -20.50 -22.23
CA ASP A 67 3.77 -21.66 -22.69
C ASP A 67 4.91 -21.31 -23.63
N ASP A 68 4.88 -20.13 -24.25
CA ASP A 68 5.98 -19.63 -25.09
C ASP A 68 7.13 -19.07 -24.25
N ILE A 69 6.89 -18.80 -22.96
CA ILE A 69 7.85 -18.18 -22.04
C ILE A 69 8.65 -19.27 -21.32
N PRO A 70 9.99 -19.29 -21.45
CA PRO A 70 10.83 -20.20 -20.69
C PRO A 70 10.63 -20.03 -19.18
N THR A 71 10.56 -21.14 -18.46
CA THR A 71 10.28 -21.18 -17.02
C THR A 71 11.14 -20.22 -16.20
N LYS A 72 12.43 -20.07 -16.54
CA LYS A 72 13.30 -19.10 -15.87
C LYS A 72 12.77 -17.67 -15.94
N TYR A 73 12.25 -17.23 -17.09
CA TYR A 73 11.85 -15.84 -17.31
C TYR A 73 10.43 -15.53 -16.82
N LEU A 74 9.63 -16.54 -16.45
CA LEU A 74 8.35 -16.33 -15.77
C LEU A 74 8.53 -15.57 -14.46
N GLN A 75 9.65 -15.79 -13.75
CA GLN A 75 9.90 -15.15 -12.46
C GLN A 75 10.00 -13.62 -12.54
N MET A 76 10.43 -13.09 -13.70
CA MET A 76 10.55 -11.65 -13.93
C MET A 76 9.19 -10.94 -14.01
N MET A 77 8.08 -11.67 -14.18
CA MET A 77 6.73 -11.07 -14.07
C MET A 77 6.48 -10.44 -12.70
N ARG A 78 7.23 -10.85 -11.66
CA ARG A 78 7.09 -10.31 -10.29
C ARG A 78 7.69 -8.91 -10.11
N ILE A 79 8.39 -8.35 -11.11
CA ILE A 79 9.00 -7.02 -10.98
C ILE A 79 7.94 -5.97 -10.60
N SER A 80 6.80 -5.94 -11.30
CA SER A 80 5.71 -5.01 -11.00
C SER A 80 5.12 -5.26 -9.61
N ALA A 81 4.97 -6.52 -9.18
CA ALA A 81 4.53 -6.83 -7.82
C ALA A 81 5.51 -6.27 -6.78
N PHE A 82 6.82 -6.52 -6.94
CA PHE A 82 7.83 -6.01 -6.01
C PHE A 82 7.84 -4.48 -5.93
N LEU A 83 7.75 -3.80 -7.07
CA LEU A 83 7.65 -2.34 -7.09
C LEU A 83 6.42 -1.83 -6.35
N GLY A 84 5.25 -2.40 -6.67
CA GLY A 84 4.00 -2.03 -6.03
C GLY A 84 4.01 -2.23 -4.52
N LEU A 85 4.49 -3.38 -4.06
CA LEU A 85 4.51 -3.75 -2.65
C LEU A 85 5.52 -2.94 -1.83
N LEU A 86 6.70 -2.66 -2.40
CA LEU A 86 7.72 -1.84 -1.74
C LEU A 86 7.30 -0.37 -1.67
N LEU A 87 6.72 0.18 -2.74
CA LEU A 87 6.24 1.57 -2.77
C LEU A 87 5.01 1.80 -1.89
N ALA A 88 4.24 0.76 -1.58
CA ALA A 88 3.11 0.79 -0.65
C ALA A 88 3.54 0.77 0.83
N GLY A 89 4.84 0.73 1.11
CA GLY A 89 5.40 0.88 2.45
C GLY A 89 5.42 2.33 2.94
N ASP A 90 5.67 2.52 4.23
CA ASP A 90 5.60 3.83 4.90
C ASP A 90 6.96 4.56 4.93
N GLU A 91 7.97 4.05 4.22
CA GLU A 91 9.36 4.53 4.28
C GLU A 91 9.63 5.78 3.42
N PHE A 92 8.64 6.26 2.67
CA PHE A 92 8.83 7.31 1.68
C PHE A 92 8.21 8.64 2.14
N ASP A 93 9.01 9.71 2.05
CA ASP A 93 8.58 11.07 2.41
C ASP A 93 7.40 11.57 1.55
N SER A 94 7.40 11.27 0.24
CA SER A 94 6.26 11.57 -0.64
C SER A 94 5.26 10.42 -0.68
N ARG A 95 4.53 10.24 0.43
CA ARG A 95 3.61 9.11 0.62
C ARG A 95 2.51 9.03 -0.45
N ILE A 96 1.94 10.16 -0.87
CA ILE A 96 0.90 10.20 -1.91
C ILE A 96 1.45 9.76 -3.27
N ASP A 97 2.59 10.32 -3.70
CA ASP A 97 3.15 10.00 -5.01
C ASP A 97 3.60 8.53 -5.08
N CYS A 98 4.23 8.04 -4.01
CA CYS A 98 4.62 6.64 -3.89
C CYS A 98 3.41 5.71 -3.89
N MET A 99 2.35 6.04 -3.17
CA MET A 99 1.12 5.25 -3.14
C MET A 99 0.43 5.22 -4.51
N GLY A 100 0.39 6.35 -5.23
CA GLY A 100 -0.13 6.39 -6.61
C GLY A 100 0.66 5.47 -7.56
N LYS A 101 1.99 5.52 -7.50
CA LYS A 101 2.86 4.59 -8.26
C LYS A 101 2.67 3.14 -7.84
N ALA A 102 2.51 2.88 -6.54
CA ALA A 102 2.31 1.55 -6.00
C ALA A 102 1.06 0.89 -6.61
N ILE A 103 -0.05 1.63 -6.63
CA ILE A 103 -1.32 1.21 -7.24
C ILE A 103 -1.10 0.84 -8.71
N LEU A 104 -0.44 1.69 -9.49
CA LEU A 104 -0.17 1.44 -10.91
C LEU A 104 0.61 0.14 -11.14
N TYR A 105 1.70 -0.08 -10.40
CA TYR A 105 2.50 -1.30 -10.56
C TYR A 105 1.76 -2.56 -10.11
N MET A 106 0.94 -2.48 -9.05
CA MET A 106 0.11 -3.60 -8.60
C MET A 106 -0.97 -3.95 -9.63
N MET A 107 -1.65 -2.95 -10.22
CA MET A 107 -2.60 -3.15 -11.31
C MET A 107 -1.91 -3.76 -12.54
N GLN A 108 -0.73 -3.28 -12.90
CA GLN A 108 0.05 -3.82 -14.01
C GLN A 108 0.36 -5.31 -13.79
N TYR A 109 0.79 -5.69 -12.59
CA TYR A 109 1.07 -7.08 -12.25
C TYR A 109 -0.15 -7.99 -12.40
N LEU A 110 -1.28 -7.60 -11.79
CA LEU A 110 -2.51 -8.38 -11.83
C LEU A 110 -3.07 -8.50 -13.26
N THR A 111 -2.96 -7.43 -14.05
CA THR A 111 -3.34 -7.42 -15.47
C THR A 111 -2.52 -8.44 -16.26
N VAL A 112 -1.21 -8.48 -16.06
CA VAL A 112 -0.32 -9.45 -16.71
C VAL A 112 -0.71 -10.88 -16.33
N LEU A 113 -0.91 -11.16 -15.03
CA LEU A 113 -1.27 -12.51 -14.59
C LEU A 113 -2.64 -12.97 -15.12
N LYS A 114 -3.64 -12.07 -15.12
CA LYS A 114 -4.97 -12.34 -15.67
C LYS A 114 -4.91 -12.66 -17.14
N ARG A 115 -4.18 -11.86 -17.93
CA ARG A 115 -4.02 -12.09 -19.37
C ARG A 115 -3.43 -13.46 -19.68
N PHE A 116 -2.48 -13.94 -18.88
CA PHE A 116 -1.91 -15.27 -19.03
C PHE A 116 -2.73 -16.39 -18.37
N GLY A 117 -3.88 -16.07 -17.76
CA GLY A 117 -4.72 -17.04 -17.04
C GLY A 117 -4.02 -17.65 -15.82
N ILE A 118 -3.01 -16.98 -15.27
CA ILE A 118 -2.25 -17.45 -14.11
C ILE A 118 -3.04 -17.19 -12.83
N PHE A 119 -3.70 -16.03 -12.77
CA PHE A 119 -4.48 -15.54 -11.63
C PHE A 119 -5.80 -14.94 -12.14
N ASN A 120 -6.92 -15.59 -11.83
CA ASN A 120 -8.26 -15.22 -12.30
C ASN A 120 -9.18 -14.97 -11.11
N ASP A 121 -8.78 -14.06 -10.24
CA ASP A 121 -9.62 -13.61 -9.14
C ASP A 121 -10.73 -12.68 -9.70
N PRO A 122 -12.02 -12.98 -9.48
CA PRO A 122 -13.13 -12.15 -9.96
C PRO A 122 -13.07 -10.70 -9.45
N ASP A 123 -12.51 -10.48 -8.26
CA ASP A 123 -12.42 -9.15 -7.64
C ASP A 123 -11.23 -8.36 -8.16
N ALA A 124 -10.15 -9.04 -8.56
CA ALA A 124 -9.07 -8.38 -9.28
C ALA A 124 -9.61 -7.70 -10.56
N ASN A 125 -10.65 -8.23 -11.19
CA ASN A 125 -11.27 -7.56 -12.35
C ASN A 125 -11.91 -6.21 -12.00
N ARG A 126 -12.47 -6.08 -10.79
CA ARG A 126 -13.05 -4.83 -10.31
C ARG A 126 -11.97 -3.82 -9.95
N LEU A 127 -10.88 -4.28 -9.33
CA LEU A 127 -9.70 -3.46 -9.00
C LEU A 127 -8.93 -2.95 -10.22
N LEU A 128 -9.15 -3.53 -11.40
CA LEU A 128 -8.44 -3.23 -12.66
C LEU A 128 -9.22 -2.30 -13.60
N LEU A 129 -10.30 -1.66 -13.14
CA LEU A 129 -11.04 -0.71 -13.96
C LEU A 129 -10.29 0.63 -14.02
N ASP A 130 -10.05 1.13 -15.24
CA ASP A 130 -9.21 2.31 -15.54
C ASP A 130 -9.87 3.65 -15.20
N GLU A 131 -11.19 3.68 -15.05
CA GLU A 131 -11.94 4.89 -14.68
C GLU A 131 -12.77 4.63 -13.42
N PRO A 132 -12.50 5.34 -12.31
CA PRO A 132 -13.47 5.43 -11.25
C PRO A 132 -14.64 6.25 -11.80
N GLU A 133 -15.78 5.63 -12.07
CA GLU A 133 -17.05 6.36 -12.22
C GLU A 133 -17.23 7.29 -11.00
N GLU A 134 -17.93 8.42 -11.11
CA GLU A 134 -18.13 9.32 -9.96
C GLU A 134 -18.82 8.61 -8.77
N ASP A 135 -19.52 7.50 -9.03
CA ASP A 135 -20.11 6.56 -8.05
C ASP A 135 -19.09 5.59 -7.40
N TYR A 136 -17.86 5.52 -7.91
CA TYR A 136 -16.85 4.53 -7.51
C TYR A 136 -16.34 4.73 -6.09
N LYS A 137 -16.36 5.96 -5.55
CA LYS A 137 -15.98 6.20 -4.14
C LYS A 137 -17.01 5.61 -3.18
N ASP A 138 -18.29 5.85 -3.43
CA ASP A 138 -19.40 5.31 -2.63
C ASP A 138 -19.54 3.80 -2.85
N GLU A 139 -19.34 3.31 -4.08
CA GLU A 139 -19.41 1.90 -4.40
C GLU A 139 -18.19 1.12 -3.88
N LEU A 140 -16.99 1.70 -3.90
CA LEU A 140 -15.79 1.14 -3.26
C LEU A 140 -15.95 1.12 -1.74
N GLU A 141 -16.43 2.20 -1.11
CA GLU A 141 -16.67 2.23 0.34
C GLU A 141 -17.75 1.21 0.75
N LYS A 142 -18.83 1.09 -0.03
CA LYS A 142 -19.88 0.09 0.17
C LYS A 142 -19.38 -1.34 -0.06
N TYR A 143 -18.52 -1.55 -1.05
CA TYR A 143 -17.90 -2.83 -1.34
C TYR A 143 -17.01 -3.29 -0.18
N LEU A 144 -16.14 -2.41 0.31
CA LEU A 144 -15.20 -2.67 1.40
C LEU A 144 -15.87 -2.91 2.77
N ARG A 145 -17.14 -2.51 2.92
CA ARG A 145 -17.93 -2.69 4.14
C ARG A 145 -19.01 -3.77 4.02
N SER A 146 -19.10 -4.49 2.89
CA SER A 146 -20.16 -5.49 2.67
C SER A 146 -19.81 -6.87 3.25
N GLU A 147 -20.78 -7.58 3.84
CA GLU A 147 -20.63 -9.00 4.27
C GLU A 147 -20.18 -9.92 3.11
N PHE A 148 -20.55 -9.56 1.88
CA PHE A 148 -20.12 -10.23 0.65
C PHE A 148 -18.61 -10.11 0.40
N GLU A 149 -17.96 -9.05 0.91
CA GLU A 149 -16.51 -8.86 0.81
C GLU A 149 -15.76 -9.71 1.86
N GLU A 150 -16.36 -9.99 3.01
CA GLU A 150 -15.82 -10.95 3.98
C GLU A 150 -15.81 -12.37 3.43
N GLU A 151 -16.91 -12.83 2.83
CA GLU A 151 -16.97 -14.17 2.21
C GLU A 151 -15.91 -14.31 1.09
N LYS A 152 -15.72 -13.26 0.30
CA LYS A 152 -14.69 -13.21 -0.75
C LYS A 152 -13.27 -13.13 -0.21
N LYS A 153 -13.04 -12.39 0.89
CA LYS A 153 -11.76 -12.43 1.62
C LYS A 153 -11.44 -13.84 2.08
N ASP A 154 -12.43 -14.59 2.57
CA ASP A 154 -12.27 -15.98 2.97
C ASP A 154 -11.94 -16.90 1.79
N GLU A 155 -12.60 -16.73 0.64
CA GLU A 155 -12.27 -17.49 -0.58
C GLU A 155 -10.84 -17.21 -1.06
N ARG A 156 -10.42 -15.94 -1.04
CA ARG A 156 -9.03 -15.56 -1.38
C ARG A 156 -8.03 -16.15 -0.40
N TYR A 157 -8.33 -16.09 0.90
CA TYR A 157 -7.48 -16.67 1.92
C TYR A 157 -7.33 -18.19 1.73
N LYS A 158 -8.44 -18.91 1.46
CA LYS A 158 -8.41 -20.34 1.13
C LYS A 158 -7.58 -20.62 -0.12
N GLY A 159 -7.77 -19.85 -1.19
CA GLY A 159 -7.00 -19.97 -2.43
C GLY A 159 -5.51 -19.76 -2.20
N HIS A 160 -5.14 -18.70 -1.49
CA HIS A 160 -3.77 -18.40 -1.10
C HIS A 160 -3.15 -19.52 -0.27
N LEU A 161 -3.87 -20.00 0.76
CA LEU A 161 -3.41 -21.07 1.65
C LEU A 161 -3.17 -22.38 0.89
N MET A 162 -4.05 -22.75 -0.05
CA MET A 162 -3.85 -23.93 -0.88
C MET A 162 -2.57 -23.85 -1.74
N VAL A 163 -2.27 -22.68 -2.31
CA VAL A 163 -1.04 -22.45 -3.08
C VAL A 163 0.19 -22.52 -2.17
N MET A 164 0.13 -21.89 -0.99
CA MET A 164 1.21 -21.91 0.00
C MET A 164 1.53 -23.32 0.49
N ILE A 165 0.52 -24.10 0.88
CA ILE A 165 0.68 -25.51 1.29
C ILE A 165 1.34 -26.32 0.17
N ARG A 166 0.93 -26.10 -1.08
CA ARG A 166 1.50 -26.80 -2.23
C ARG A 166 2.97 -26.42 -2.46
N LEU A 167 3.32 -25.14 -2.32
CA LEU A 167 4.71 -24.67 -2.40
C LEU A 167 5.58 -25.25 -1.28
N GLU A 168 5.08 -25.30 -0.05
CA GLU A 168 5.79 -25.91 1.08
C GLU A 168 6.06 -27.41 0.86
N ARG A 169 5.05 -28.15 0.37
CA ARG A 169 5.21 -29.57 0.02
C ARG A 169 6.25 -29.79 -1.09
N MET A 170 6.39 -28.84 -2.02
CA MET A 170 7.39 -28.91 -3.08
C MET A 170 8.78 -28.53 -2.56
N LYS A 171 8.90 -27.52 -1.68
CA LYS A 171 10.17 -27.16 -1.01
C LYS A 171 10.74 -28.29 -0.14
N ALA A 172 9.88 -29.11 0.47
CA ALA A 172 10.30 -30.25 1.28
C ALA A 172 10.89 -31.42 0.45
N ARG A 173 10.75 -31.38 -0.88
CA ARG A 173 11.33 -32.36 -1.80
C ARG A 173 12.66 -31.83 -2.34
N ASP A 174 13.61 -32.72 -2.59
CA ASP A 174 14.91 -32.34 -3.15
C ASP A 174 14.73 -31.61 -4.51
N ASP A 175 15.35 -30.44 -4.67
CA ASP A 175 15.29 -29.62 -5.88
C ASP A 175 15.78 -30.38 -7.14
N SER A 176 16.67 -31.36 -6.94
CA SER A 176 17.18 -32.24 -8.00
C SER A 176 16.12 -33.23 -8.53
N ALA A 177 15.06 -33.50 -7.76
CA ALA A 177 13.99 -34.43 -8.13
C ALA A 177 12.89 -33.78 -9.00
N HIS A 178 12.92 -32.46 -9.19
CA HIS A 178 11.88 -31.75 -9.93
C HIS A 178 12.18 -31.73 -11.43
N ASN A 179 11.31 -32.38 -12.22
CA ASN A 179 11.32 -32.23 -13.68
C ASN A 179 10.91 -30.80 -14.10
N GLU A 180 11.14 -30.44 -15.37
CA GLU A 180 10.86 -29.09 -15.88
C GLU A 180 9.39 -28.67 -15.68
N LYS A 181 8.45 -29.62 -15.83
CA LYS A 181 7.02 -29.39 -15.58
C LYS A 181 6.77 -28.97 -14.13
N ALA A 182 7.40 -29.64 -13.16
CA ALA A 182 7.26 -29.32 -11.76
C ALA A 182 7.92 -27.97 -11.41
N LYS A 183 9.11 -27.67 -11.96
CA LYS A 183 9.75 -26.36 -11.81
C LYS A 183 8.88 -25.22 -12.33
N ARG A 184 8.22 -25.46 -13.47
CA ARG A 184 7.28 -24.52 -14.07
C ARG A 184 6.07 -24.30 -13.17
N GLU A 185 5.47 -25.35 -12.62
CA GLU A 185 4.33 -25.21 -11.70
C GLU A 185 4.71 -24.46 -10.42
N ILE A 186 5.89 -24.73 -9.84
CA ILE A 186 6.42 -23.97 -8.70
C ILE A 186 6.52 -22.48 -9.05
N CYS A 187 7.01 -22.16 -10.25
CA CYS A 187 7.12 -20.77 -10.69
C CYS A 187 5.75 -20.11 -10.83
N LEU A 188 4.78 -20.80 -11.44
CA LEU A 188 3.40 -20.31 -11.58
C LEU A 188 2.72 -20.13 -10.22
N ASP A 189 3.00 -21.02 -9.27
CA ASP A 189 2.48 -20.92 -7.90
C ASP A 189 3.06 -19.75 -7.15
N LYS A 190 4.36 -19.48 -7.29
CA LYS A 190 4.96 -18.25 -6.76
C LYS A 190 4.28 -17.01 -7.35
N LEU A 191 3.99 -16.99 -8.65
CA LEU A 191 3.25 -15.89 -9.27
C LEU A 191 1.84 -15.74 -8.68
N ARG A 192 1.12 -16.85 -8.46
CA ARG A 192 -0.21 -16.84 -7.83
C ARG A 192 -0.16 -16.34 -6.39
N THR A 193 0.82 -16.76 -5.60
CA THR A 193 1.03 -16.27 -4.22
C THR A 193 1.17 -14.76 -4.20
N TYR A 194 2.03 -14.21 -5.06
CA TYR A 194 2.17 -12.76 -5.21
C TYR A 194 0.91 -12.12 -5.78
N GLY A 195 0.12 -12.82 -6.61
CA GLY A 195 -1.18 -12.36 -7.09
C GLY A 195 -2.15 -12.07 -5.96
N PHE A 196 -2.32 -13.03 -5.04
CA PHE A 196 -3.14 -12.85 -3.84
C PHE A 196 -2.63 -11.69 -2.96
N TYR A 197 -1.32 -11.67 -2.67
CA TYR A 197 -0.74 -10.63 -1.82
C TYR A 197 -0.88 -9.23 -2.45
N THR A 198 -0.67 -9.12 -3.76
CA THR A 198 -0.83 -7.87 -4.52
C THR A 198 -2.29 -7.41 -4.55
N ALA A 199 -3.26 -8.31 -4.76
CA ALA A 199 -4.67 -7.95 -4.78
C ALA A 199 -5.14 -7.39 -3.43
N GLN A 200 -4.71 -8.02 -2.33
CA GLN A 200 -5.01 -7.54 -0.98
C GLN A 200 -4.37 -6.17 -0.71
N LYS A 201 -3.08 -6.02 -1.04
CA LYS A 201 -2.36 -4.76 -0.81
C LYS A 201 -2.89 -3.63 -1.69
N LEU A 202 -3.28 -3.91 -2.93
CA LEU A 202 -3.88 -2.95 -3.86
C LEU A 202 -5.17 -2.34 -3.28
N ALA A 203 -6.09 -3.17 -2.78
CA ALA A 203 -7.33 -2.68 -2.17
C ALA A 203 -7.05 -1.73 -1.00
N HIS A 204 -6.10 -2.10 -0.12
CA HIS A 204 -5.69 -1.26 1.00
C HIS A 204 -4.98 0.03 0.55
N SER A 205 -4.11 -0.05 -0.47
CA SER A 205 -3.44 1.11 -1.04
C SER A 205 -4.41 2.11 -1.68
N MET A 206 -5.45 1.65 -2.37
CA MET A 206 -6.48 2.53 -2.95
C MET A 206 -7.27 3.28 -1.85
N GLN A 207 -7.59 2.62 -0.74
CA GLN A 207 -8.20 3.27 0.43
C GLN A 207 -7.27 4.33 1.03
N ASN A 208 -6.01 3.96 1.29
CA ASN A 208 -5.03 4.87 1.89
C ASN A 208 -4.74 6.06 0.98
N TYR A 209 -4.65 5.84 -0.33
CA TYR A 209 -4.48 6.92 -1.30
C TYR A 209 -5.64 7.93 -1.21
N SER A 210 -6.88 7.43 -1.22
CA SER A 210 -8.09 8.27 -1.11
C SER A 210 -8.10 9.07 0.20
N LEU A 211 -7.70 8.46 1.31
CA LEU A 211 -7.60 9.15 2.60
C LEU A 211 -6.53 10.25 2.59
N LEU A 212 -5.35 9.95 2.03
CA LEU A 212 -4.26 10.93 1.92
C LEU A 212 -4.64 12.11 1.02
N GLU A 213 -5.40 11.89 -0.06
CA GLU A 213 -5.94 12.97 -0.89
C GLU A 213 -6.88 13.89 -0.11
N ILE A 214 -7.78 13.30 0.70
CA ILE A 214 -8.70 14.08 1.56
C ILE A 214 -7.91 14.91 2.57
N LEU A 215 -6.90 14.32 3.21
CA LEU A 215 -6.04 15.02 4.18
C LEU A 215 -5.30 16.19 3.53
N LYS A 216 -4.71 15.98 2.34
CA LYS A 216 -4.04 17.04 1.58
C LYS A 216 -4.98 18.19 1.20
N MET A 217 -6.22 17.87 0.82
CA MET A 217 -7.25 18.87 0.54
C MET A 217 -7.65 19.66 1.78
N TYR A 218 -7.73 18.99 2.94
CA TYR A 218 -8.03 19.64 4.22
C TYR A 218 -6.91 20.58 4.66
N GLU A 219 -5.65 20.14 4.56
CA GLU A 219 -4.47 20.96 4.85
C GLU A 219 -4.44 22.23 3.99
N LEU A 220 -4.64 22.08 2.67
CA LEU A 220 -4.69 23.22 1.75
C LEU A 220 -5.83 24.20 2.12
N ARG A 221 -7.00 23.66 2.50
CA ARG A 221 -8.13 24.48 2.93
C ARG A 221 -7.83 25.23 4.22
N GLN A 222 -7.16 24.58 5.18
CA GLN A 222 -6.75 25.22 6.43
C GLN A 222 -5.76 26.35 6.17
N GLU A 223 -4.76 26.15 5.31
CA GLU A 223 -3.83 27.22 4.92
C GLU A 223 -4.55 28.43 4.30
N ILE A 224 -5.59 28.20 3.51
CA ILE A 224 -6.41 29.28 2.93
C ILE A 224 -7.16 30.03 4.03
N ILE A 225 -7.75 29.32 4.99
CA ILE A 225 -8.47 29.91 6.12
C ILE A 225 -7.52 30.75 6.97
N ASP A 226 -6.36 30.22 7.31
CA ASP A 226 -5.36 30.90 8.15
C ASP A 226 -4.88 32.20 7.46
N LYS A 227 -4.57 32.14 6.16
CA LYS A 227 -4.24 33.34 5.35
C LYS A 227 -5.35 34.39 5.36
N HIS A 228 -6.62 33.97 5.30
CA HIS A 228 -7.75 34.91 5.38
C HIS A 228 -7.88 35.53 6.78
N GLN A 229 -7.67 34.75 7.84
CA GLN A 229 -7.70 35.26 9.21
C GLN A 229 -6.58 36.27 9.46
N ASP A 230 -5.37 36.02 8.95
CA ASP A 230 -4.23 36.94 9.02
C ASP A 230 -4.53 38.26 8.29
N LEU A 231 -5.14 38.19 7.11
CA LEU A 231 -5.55 39.37 6.35
C LEU A 231 -6.62 40.20 7.09
N ILE A 232 -7.60 39.53 7.71
CA ILE A 232 -8.63 40.20 8.53
C ILE A 232 -7.97 40.86 9.75
N ALA A 233 -7.08 40.17 10.45
CA ALA A 233 -6.36 40.71 11.60
C ALA A 233 -5.52 41.94 11.22
N ALA A 234 -4.79 41.88 10.10
CA ALA A 234 -4.00 43.00 9.59
C ALA A 234 -4.89 44.22 9.20
N HIS A 235 -6.07 43.97 8.62
CA HIS A 235 -7.03 45.02 8.29
C HIS A 235 -7.64 45.66 9.54
N CYS A 236 -7.92 44.89 10.58
CA CYS A 236 -8.41 45.41 11.86
C CYS A 236 -7.37 46.27 12.59
N ILE A 237 -6.08 45.92 12.50
CA ILE A 237 -4.98 46.70 13.10
C ILE A 237 -4.78 48.03 12.34
N SER A 238 -4.81 48.00 11.00
CA SER A 238 -4.60 49.20 10.17
C SER A 238 -5.76 50.19 10.16
N ASN A 239 -6.97 49.76 10.52
CA ASN A 239 -8.15 50.62 10.64
C ASN A 239 -8.55 50.94 12.08
N SER A 240 -7.70 50.62 13.08
CA SER A 240 -7.89 51.13 14.42
C SER A 240 -7.67 52.65 14.38
N PRO A 241 -8.69 53.50 14.60
CA PRO A 241 -8.49 54.93 14.62
C PRO A 241 -7.47 55.25 15.70
N GLU A 242 -6.48 56.09 15.37
CA GLU A 242 -5.64 56.74 16.37
C GLU A 242 -6.58 57.35 17.41
N ARG A 243 -6.68 56.72 18.58
CA ARG A 243 -7.18 57.40 19.77
C ARG A 243 -6.17 58.50 20.04
N GLY A 244 -6.47 59.69 19.51
CA GLY A 244 -5.83 60.91 19.92
C GLY A 244 -5.84 60.95 21.45
N ASN A 245 -4.64 60.98 22.01
CA ASN A 245 -4.44 61.51 23.35
C ASN A 245 -5.08 62.90 23.37
N ASP A 246 -6.12 63.05 24.16
CA ASP A 246 -6.32 64.26 24.95
C ASP A 246 -7.27 63.95 26.11
N SER A 247 -6.86 64.46 27.28
CA SER A 247 -7.65 64.71 28.49
C SER A 247 -7.55 63.69 29.62
N GLU A 248 -6.70 64.12 30.55
CA GLU A 248 -6.66 63.83 31.98
C GLU A 248 -8.02 63.74 32.70
N GLU A 249 -7.94 63.01 33.81
CA GLU A 249 -8.54 63.30 35.11
C GLU A 249 -9.89 62.71 35.55
N GLN A 250 -9.81 62.12 36.75
CA GLN A 250 -10.82 62.01 37.81
C GLN A 250 -11.95 60.97 37.70
N SER A 251 -11.81 59.85 38.44
CA SER A 251 -12.32 59.77 39.83
C SER A 251 -12.59 58.34 40.31
N LYS A 252 -12.16 58.12 41.55
CA LYS A 252 -12.42 57.00 42.48
C LYS A 252 -13.93 56.66 42.60
N SER A 253 -14.27 55.37 42.79
CA SER A 253 -14.70 54.83 44.11
C SER A 253 -15.17 53.36 44.06
N SER A 254 -14.84 52.66 45.15
CA SER A 254 -15.51 51.49 45.79
C SER A 254 -15.63 50.19 44.99
N GLU A 255 -14.91 49.10 45.30
CA GLU A 255 -14.94 48.29 46.54
C GLU A 255 -16.30 47.65 46.80
N LYS A 256 -16.46 46.32 46.53
CA LYS A 256 -16.96 45.33 47.52
C LYS A 256 -16.95 43.86 47.02
N CYS A 257 -16.39 43.00 47.89
CA CYS A 257 -16.62 41.57 48.19
C CYS A 257 -16.74 40.55 47.03
N ARG A 258 -15.85 39.56 46.85
CA ARG A 258 -15.32 38.49 47.75
C ARG A 258 -16.32 37.33 47.94
N ASP A 259 -15.84 36.13 47.58
CA ASP A 259 -16.02 34.79 48.18
C ASP A 259 -16.15 33.73 47.06
N GLU A 260 -15.12 32.90 46.80
CA GLU A 260 -14.55 31.79 47.58
C GLU A 260 -15.21 30.43 47.26
N SER A 261 -14.36 29.39 47.34
CA SER A 261 -14.62 27.94 47.34
C SER A 261 -14.58 27.27 45.96
N SER A 262 -13.49 26.55 45.60
CA SER A 262 -13.05 25.23 46.11
C SER A 262 -14.03 24.12 45.72
N ALA A 263 -13.65 22.90 45.34
CA ALA A 263 -12.39 22.19 45.09
C ALA A 263 -12.77 20.81 44.53
N GLU A 264 -11.79 20.06 44.00
CA GLU A 264 -11.70 18.58 44.01
C GLU A 264 -12.77 17.80 43.21
N SER A 265 -12.58 16.58 42.70
CA SER A 265 -11.53 15.55 42.73
C SER A 265 -11.88 14.52 41.60
N VAL A 266 -10.90 14.02 40.86
CA VAL A 266 -10.43 12.61 40.86
C VAL A 266 -11.53 11.53 40.82
N SER A 267 -11.60 10.73 39.74
CA SER A 267 -11.11 9.33 39.76
C SER A 267 -11.50 8.56 38.49
N SER A 268 -10.48 7.93 37.91
CA SER A 268 -10.51 6.74 37.07
C SER A 268 -11.20 5.56 37.75
N GLU A 269 -11.95 4.75 37.00
CA GLU A 269 -11.92 3.29 37.19
C GLU A 269 -12.33 2.57 35.90
N ALA A 270 -11.44 1.66 35.50
CA ALA A 270 -11.55 0.78 34.36
C ALA A 270 -11.88 -0.61 34.89
N ASP A 271 -13.00 -1.18 34.48
CA ASP A 271 -13.31 -2.59 34.71
C ASP A 271 -12.89 -3.40 33.48
N ALA A 272 -11.74 -4.05 33.59
CA ALA A 272 -11.33 -5.15 32.72
C ALA A 272 -11.37 -6.43 33.56
N GLU A 273 -12.47 -7.18 33.47
CA GLU A 273 -12.58 -8.50 34.10
C GLU A 273 -11.96 -9.57 33.18
N ALA A 274 -10.91 -10.21 33.70
CA ALA A 274 -10.12 -11.23 33.04
C ALA A 274 -10.83 -12.58 33.00
N ALA A 275 -11.01 -13.13 31.80
CA ALA A 275 -11.39 -14.52 31.59
C ALA A 275 -10.18 -15.45 31.80
N LYS A 276 -10.29 -16.38 32.77
CA LYS A 276 -9.37 -17.52 32.93
C LYS A 276 -9.63 -18.60 31.88
N PRO A 277 -8.59 -19.25 31.32
CA PRO A 277 -8.75 -20.44 30.49
C PRO A 277 -8.98 -21.68 31.35
N LYS A 278 -9.93 -22.53 30.93
CA LYS A 278 -10.05 -23.91 31.39
C LYS A 278 -9.05 -24.79 30.64
N GLU A 279 -8.17 -25.41 31.40
CA GLU A 279 -7.46 -26.63 30.99
C GLU A 279 -8.49 -27.74 30.72
N LEU A 280 -8.35 -28.42 29.58
CA LEU A 280 -8.92 -29.74 29.35
C LEU A 280 -7.81 -30.61 28.78
N THR A 281 -7.22 -31.36 29.70
CA THR A 281 -6.55 -32.64 29.46
C THR A 281 -7.59 -33.69 29.06
N GLU A 282 -7.41 -34.30 27.89
CA GLU A 282 -7.32 -35.76 27.65
C GLU A 282 -6.99 -36.03 26.18
#